data_AF-A0A8B6HD38-F1
#
_entry.id   AF-A0A8B6HD38-F1
#
_cell.length_a   1.000
_cell.length_b   1.000
_cell.length_c   1.000
_cell.angle_alpha   90.00
_cell.angle_beta   90.00
_cell.angle_gamma   90.00
#
_symmetry.space_group_name_H-M   'P 1'
#
loop_
_entity.id
_entity.type
_entity.pdbx_description
1 polymer ?
#
loop_
_entity_poly.entity_id
_entity_poly.type
_entity_poly.pdbx_seq_one_letter_code
_entity_poly.pdbx_strand_id
1 'polypeptide(L)'
;MNINNSTQGISAQSGFSDVSVSSIDSAFQRLASTLHEGFNLPKPELLTFNGTPLDYSKFIRNFETNIEGRISDNSLRLSYLIQYCRGEAKCCIEDCVLLDSDEGYKRARAILYSRYGRPHVIARSFIEKLVYGAQIKASDIEGLSKLALEMQKCEITLSQLGFNSDIDNSENLRCIVKRLSNAYENKMGRYCSFN
;
A
#
# COMPACT_ATOMS: atom_id res chain seq x y z
N MET A 1 -1.50 -18.74 -88.68
CA MET A 1 -0.38 -18.04 -88.03
C MET A 1 -0.93 -17.33 -86.82
N ASN A 2 -0.35 -17.67 -85.67
CA ASN A 2 -0.66 -17.20 -84.33
C ASN A 2 0.34 -16.09 -83.98
N ILE A 3 -0.04 -15.15 -83.11
CA ILE A 3 0.68 -14.72 -81.90
C ILE A 3 0.13 -13.36 -81.44
N ASN A 4 -0.40 -13.42 -80.21
CA ASN A 4 -0.84 -12.34 -79.36
C ASN A 4 0.36 -11.55 -78.78
N ASN A 5 0.16 -10.26 -78.51
CA ASN A 5 0.69 -9.55 -77.33
C ASN A 5 -0.04 -8.20 -77.25
N SER A 6 -0.94 -7.94 -76.29
CA SER A 6 -0.71 -7.78 -74.84
C SER A 6 0.30 -6.68 -74.52
N THR A 7 -0.18 -5.44 -74.44
CA THR A 7 0.46 -4.40 -73.63
C THR A 7 -0.62 -3.66 -72.86
N GLN A 8 -0.79 -4.05 -71.59
CA GLN A 8 -1.50 -3.27 -70.59
C GLN A 8 -0.66 -2.04 -70.22
N GLY A 9 -1.20 -0.84 -70.48
CA GLY A 9 -0.65 0.43 -70.04
C GLY A 9 -1.35 0.91 -68.77
N ILE A 10 -0.70 0.61 -67.65
CA ILE A 10 -0.94 0.93 -66.24
C ILE A 10 -1.61 2.31 -66.00
N SER A 11 -2.83 2.31 -65.46
CA SER A 11 -3.36 3.42 -64.67
C SER A 11 -2.76 3.34 -63.27
N ALA A 12 -1.84 4.23 -62.92
CA ALA A 12 -1.31 4.33 -61.57
C ALA A 12 -2.43 4.83 -60.63
N GLN A 13 -3.17 3.91 -60.01
CA GLN A 13 -3.92 4.23 -58.80
C GLN A 13 -2.92 4.31 -57.64
N SER A 14 -2.61 5.54 -57.22
CA SER A 14 -1.92 5.81 -55.97
C SER A 14 -2.83 5.42 -54.80
N GLY A 15 -2.83 4.13 -54.45
CA GLY A 15 -3.38 3.62 -53.21
C GLY A 15 -2.45 3.93 -52.04
N PHE A 16 -2.35 5.20 -51.66
CA PHE A 16 -1.92 5.53 -50.31
C PHE A 16 -3.16 5.46 -49.43
N SER A 17 -3.31 4.33 -48.73
CA SER A 17 -4.29 4.18 -47.65
C SER A 17 -4.00 5.24 -46.59
N ASP A 18 -4.87 6.24 -46.56
CA ASP A 18 -4.97 7.28 -45.55
C ASP A 18 -5.14 6.58 -44.18
N VAL A 19 -4.05 6.42 -43.44
CA VAL A 19 -4.12 6.15 -42.00
C VAL A 19 -4.79 7.39 -41.43
N SER A 20 -6.12 7.31 -41.28
CA SER A 20 -6.99 8.44 -40.98
C SER A 20 -6.38 9.34 -39.92
N VAL A 21 -6.05 10.57 -40.31
CA VAL A 21 -5.39 11.61 -39.50
C VAL A 21 -6.04 11.79 -38.12
N SER A 22 -7.34 11.50 -37.99
CA SER A 22 -8.08 11.47 -36.73
C SER A 22 -7.60 10.42 -35.72
N SER A 23 -7.11 9.27 -36.20
CA SER A 23 -6.53 8.21 -35.35
C SER A 23 -5.16 8.60 -34.80
N ILE A 24 -4.41 9.43 -35.53
CA ILE A 24 -3.11 9.94 -35.09
C ILE A 24 -3.30 11.10 -34.10
N ASP A 25 -4.26 12.00 -34.36
CA ASP A 25 -4.60 13.09 -33.43
C ASP A 25 -5.09 12.55 -32.08
N SER A 26 -5.98 11.56 -32.08
CA SER A 26 -6.43 10.92 -30.84
C SER A 26 -5.31 10.19 -30.09
N ALA A 27 -4.36 9.55 -30.80
CA ALA A 27 -3.17 8.96 -30.17
C ALA A 27 -2.24 10.02 -29.57
N PHE A 28 -2.05 11.15 -30.26
CA PHE A 28 -1.25 12.27 -29.78
C PHE A 28 -1.88 12.93 -28.55
N GLN A 29 -3.20 13.17 -28.56
CA GLN A 29 -3.92 13.69 -27.39
C GLN A 29 -3.79 12.76 -26.19
N ARG A 30 -3.89 11.44 -26.38
CA ARG A 30 -3.70 10.46 -25.29
C ARG A 30 -2.27 10.48 -24.73
N LEU A 31 -1.26 10.58 -25.60
CA LEU A 31 0.12 10.75 -25.17
C LEU A 31 0.33 12.07 -24.41
N ALA A 32 -0.21 13.18 -24.93
CA ALA A 32 -0.12 14.49 -24.31
C ALA A 32 -0.79 14.52 -22.92
N SER A 33 -1.97 13.94 -22.77
CA SER A 33 -2.65 13.79 -21.46
C SER A 33 -1.85 12.92 -20.50
N THR A 34 -1.34 11.77 -20.95
CA THR A 34 -0.52 10.86 -20.12
C THR A 34 0.77 11.54 -19.63
N LEU A 35 1.43 12.31 -20.49
CA LEU A 35 2.61 13.10 -20.14
C LEU A 35 2.24 14.25 -19.19
N HIS A 36 1.13 14.95 -19.44
CA HIS A 36 0.66 16.03 -18.58
C HIS A 36 0.40 15.55 -17.16
N GLU A 37 -0.29 14.42 -17.00
CA GLU A 37 -0.53 13.79 -15.69
C GLU A 37 0.78 13.31 -15.03
N GLY A 38 1.67 12.69 -15.80
CA GLY A 38 2.94 12.15 -15.28
C GLY A 38 3.95 13.19 -14.79
N PHE A 39 3.95 14.40 -15.36
CA PHE A 39 4.93 15.45 -15.05
C PHE A 39 4.38 16.62 -14.21
N ASN A 40 3.07 16.91 -14.25
CA ASN A 40 2.49 18.04 -13.51
C ASN A 40 1.89 17.68 -12.16
N LEU A 41 1.68 16.38 -11.87
CA LEU A 41 1.30 15.95 -10.53
C LEU A 41 2.52 15.96 -9.61
N PRO A 42 2.40 16.47 -8.37
CA PRO A 42 3.46 16.33 -7.38
C PRO A 42 3.76 14.84 -7.20
N LYS A 43 5.06 14.48 -7.29
CA LYS A 43 5.50 13.09 -7.16
C LYS A 43 5.05 12.58 -5.78
N PRO A 44 4.27 11.49 -5.71
CA PRO A 44 3.88 10.93 -4.44
C PRO A 44 5.13 10.60 -3.63
N GLU A 45 5.15 11.00 -2.36
CA GLU A 45 6.26 10.69 -1.47
C GLU A 45 6.28 9.18 -1.21
N LEU A 46 7.44 8.58 -1.44
CA LEU A 46 7.67 7.17 -1.14
C LEU A 46 7.93 7.02 0.36
N LEU A 47 7.10 6.24 1.02
CA LEU A 47 7.21 5.99 2.45
C LEU A 47 8.45 5.13 2.73
N THR A 48 9.12 5.40 3.84
CA THR A 48 10.18 4.52 4.35
C THR A 48 9.62 3.57 5.41
N PHE A 49 10.23 2.40 5.54
CA PHE A 49 9.75 1.35 6.45
C PHE A 49 10.86 0.86 7.37
N ASN A 50 10.64 0.97 8.67
CA ASN A 50 11.62 0.61 9.70
C ASN A 50 11.36 -0.75 10.37
N GLY A 51 10.30 -1.48 9.96
CA GLY A 51 9.91 -2.73 10.61
C GLY A 51 8.76 -2.62 11.61
N THR A 52 8.02 -1.51 11.64
CA THR A 52 6.84 -1.39 12.52
C THR A 52 5.61 -2.05 11.88
N PRO A 53 5.00 -3.11 12.48
CA PRO A 53 3.85 -3.79 11.88
C PRO A 53 2.66 -2.87 11.56
N LEU A 54 2.42 -1.84 12.39
CA LEU A 54 1.35 -0.86 12.20
C LEU A 54 1.47 -0.04 10.90
N ASP A 55 2.70 0.14 10.41
CA ASP A 55 2.98 0.94 9.22
C ASP A 55 3.16 0.08 7.96
N TYR A 56 3.24 -1.26 8.11
CA TYR A 56 3.48 -2.18 7.00
C TYR A 56 2.44 -2.04 5.89
N SER A 57 1.14 -2.06 6.23
CA SER A 57 0.05 -2.02 5.24
C SER A 57 0.07 -0.72 4.42
N LYS A 58 0.43 0.41 5.04
CA LYS A 58 0.56 1.69 4.35
C LYS A 58 1.78 1.71 3.44
N PHE A 59 2.91 1.22 3.95
CA PHE A 59 4.15 1.15 3.21
C PHE A 59 4.01 0.27 1.97
N ILE A 60 3.53 -0.96 2.10
CA ILE A 60 3.45 -1.89 0.97
C ILE A 60 2.50 -1.37 -0.10
N ARG A 61 1.35 -0.79 0.29
CA ARG A 61 0.40 -0.19 -0.67
C ARG A 61 1.01 1.02 -1.37
N ASN A 62 1.72 1.88 -0.64
CA ASN A 62 2.43 3.01 -1.25
C ASN A 62 3.52 2.54 -2.23
N PHE A 63 4.25 1.47 -1.89
CA PHE A 63 5.26 0.87 -2.75
C PHE A 63 4.66 0.24 -4.01
N GLU A 64 3.58 -0.54 -3.88
CA GLU A 64 2.87 -1.16 -5.00
C GLU A 64 2.37 -0.11 -6.00
N THR A 65 1.72 0.96 -5.52
CA THR A 65 1.19 2.02 -6.37
C THR A 65 2.28 2.83 -7.09
N ASN A 66 3.37 3.15 -6.40
CA ASN A 66 4.37 4.08 -6.93
C ASN A 66 5.54 3.41 -7.65
N ILE A 67 5.86 2.16 -7.30
CA ILE A 67 6.98 1.41 -7.87
C ILE A 67 6.49 0.23 -8.70
N GLU A 68 5.74 -0.72 -8.11
CA GLU A 68 5.32 -1.91 -8.86
C GLU A 68 4.44 -1.56 -10.07
N GLY A 69 3.56 -0.58 -9.94
CA GLY A 69 2.72 -0.10 -11.03
C GLY A 69 3.47 0.60 -12.18
N ARG A 70 4.73 1.01 -11.97
CA ARG A 70 5.52 1.79 -12.95
C ARG A 70 6.72 1.05 -13.52
N ILE A 71 7.30 0.14 -12.74
CA ILE A 71 8.52 -0.59 -13.10
C ILE A 71 8.15 -2.04 -13.31
N SER A 72 8.53 -2.66 -14.42
CA SER A 72 8.33 -4.09 -14.68
C SER A 72 9.51 -4.97 -14.26
N ASP A 73 10.71 -4.40 -14.18
CA ASP A 73 11.93 -5.12 -13.78
C ASP A 73 11.96 -5.39 -12.27
N ASN A 74 11.98 -6.68 -11.91
CA ASN A 74 12.03 -7.14 -10.53
C ASN A 74 13.37 -6.84 -9.84
N SER A 75 14.48 -6.76 -10.58
CA SER A 75 15.79 -6.39 -10.00
C SER A 75 15.77 -4.95 -9.49
N LEU A 76 15.22 -4.04 -10.31
CA LEU A 76 15.06 -2.64 -9.93
C LEU A 76 14.00 -2.46 -8.81
N ARG A 77 12.88 -3.19 -8.87
CA ARG A 77 11.89 -3.20 -7.77
C ARG A 77 12.52 -3.65 -6.45
N LEU A 78 13.32 -4.72 -6.45
CA LEU A 78 14.02 -5.19 -5.26
C LEU A 78 15.00 -4.15 -4.72
N SER A 79 15.78 -3.53 -5.61
CA SER A 79 16.72 -2.47 -5.24
C SER A 79 16.02 -1.30 -4.55
N TYR A 80 14.89 -0.85 -5.10
CA TYR A 80 14.06 0.18 -4.46
C TYR A 80 13.46 -0.29 -3.13
N LEU A 81 12.95 -1.53 -3.06
CA LEU A 81 12.39 -2.07 -1.82
C LEU A 81 13.42 -2.04 -0.69
N ILE A 82 14.66 -2.46 -0.96
CA ILE A 82 15.79 -2.39 -0.03
C ILE A 82 16.12 -0.93 0.31
N GLN A 83 16.13 -0.04 -0.69
CA GLN A 83 16.42 1.39 -0.49
C GLN A 83 15.38 2.11 0.36
N TYR A 84 14.11 1.70 0.37
CA TYR A 84 13.07 2.32 1.19
C TYR A 84 12.88 1.64 2.55
N CYS A 85 13.45 0.46 2.75
CA CYS A 85 13.55 -0.16 4.07
C CYS A 85 14.70 0.43 4.90
N ARG A 86 14.53 0.45 6.22
CA ARG A 86 15.48 0.98 7.22
C ARG A 86 15.60 0.00 8.38
N GLY A 87 16.71 0.08 9.12
CA GLY A 87 16.93 -0.72 10.32
C GLY A 87 16.76 -2.22 10.07
N GLU A 88 16.07 -2.91 10.99
CA GLU A 88 15.87 -4.36 10.94
C GLU A 88 15.16 -4.80 9.65
N ALA A 89 14.18 -4.03 9.17
CA ALA A 89 13.45 -4.37 7.96
C ALA A 89 14.37 -4.46 6.74
N LYS A 90 15.38 -3.58 6.64
CA LYS A 90 16.37 -3.63 5.56
C LYS A 90 17.29 -4.85 5.71
N CYS A 91 17.84 -5.07 6.89
CA CYS A 91 18.73 -6.20 7.15
C CYS A 91 18.08 -7.55 6.84
N CYS A 92 16.76 -7.67 7.01
CA CYS A 92 16.04 -8.90 6.70
C CYS A 92 16.00 -9.26 5.20
N ILE A 93 16.15 -8.27 4.32
CA ILE A 93 15.91 -8.45 2.88
C ILE A 93 17.11 -8.07 2.00
N GLU A 94 18.16 -7.45 2.55
CA GLU A 94 19.27 -6.93 1.75
C GLU A 94 20.01 -8.03 0.97
N ASP A 95 20.17 -9.21 1.56
CA ASP A 95 20.81 -10.36 0.91
C ASP A 95 19.96 -10.97 -0.22
N CYS A 96 18.68 -10.61 -0.34
CA CYS A 96 17.83 -11.10 -1.43
C CYS A 96 18.33 -10.63 -2.80
N VAL A 97 19.16 -9.57 -2.85
CA VAL A 97 19.79 -9.07 -4.09
C VAL A 97 20.77 -10.07 -4.72
N LEU A 98 21.24 -11.06 -3.96
CA LEU A 98 22.14 -12.11 -4.43
C LEU A 98 21.43 -13.22 -5.20
N LEU A 99 20.10 -13.25 -5.16
CA LEU A 99 19.27 -14.23 -5.85
C LEU A 99 18.89 -13.73 -7.24
N ASP A 100 18.37 -14.63 -8.08
CA ASP A 100 17.77 -14.25 -9.37
C ASP A 100 16.66 -13.20 -9.16
N SER A 101 16.51 -12.27 -10.10
CA SER A 101 15.68 -11.07 -9.94
C SER A 101 14.23 -11.36 -9.52
N ASP A 102 13.59 -12.36 -10.12
CA ASP A 102 12.22 -12.75 -9.80
C ASP A 102 12.12 -13.42 -8.42
N GLU A 103 13.04 -14.32 -8.10
CA GLU A 103 13.07 -15.04 -6.83
C GLU A 103 13.45 -14.10 -5.67
N GLY A 104 14.49 -13.30 -5.83
CA GLY A 104 14.95 -12.33 -4.84
C GLY A 104 13.86 -11.35 -4.45
N TYR A 105 13.13 -10.82 -5.45
CA TYR A 105 12.03 -9.91 -5.18
C TYR A 105 10.85 -10.58 -4.45
N LYS A 106 10.41 -11.74 -4.93
CA LYS A 106 9.34 -12.52 -4.29
C LYS A 106 9.70 -12.89 -2.85
N ARG A 107 10.94 -13.32 -2.62
CA ARG A 107 11.45 -13.70 -1.31
C ARG A 107 11.52 -12.51 -0.36
N ALA A 108 12.02 -11.35 -0.81
CA ALA A 108 12.03 -10.13 -0.01
C ALA A 108 10.60 -9.72 0.43
N ARG A 109 9.63 -9.75 -0.50
CA ARG A 109 8.22 -9.49 -0.18
C ARG A 109 7.66 -10.48 0.83
N ALA A 110 7.94 -11.77 0.65
CA ALA A 110 7.48 -12.82 1.56
C ALA A 110 8.07 -12.66 2.97
N ILE A 111 9.35 -12.29 3.10
CA ILE A 111 9.99 -12.04 4.39
C ILE A 111 9.33 -10.88 5.11
N LEU A 112 9.13 -9.74 4.43
CA LEU A 112 8.48 -8.57 5.03
C LEU A 112 7.04 -8.87 5.44
N TYR A 113 6.27 -9.56 4.59
CA TYR A 113 4.91 -9.99 4.91
C TYR A 113 4.91 -10.92 6.13
N SER A 114 5.77 -11.93 6.15
CA SER A 114 5.81 -12.91 7.22
C SER A 114 6.18 -12.31 8.57
N ARG A 115 7.06 -11.30 8.61
CA ARG A 115 7.50 -10.67 9.86
C ARG A 115 6.55 -9.57 10.33
N TYR A 116 6.06 -8.74 9.42
CA TYR A 116 5.38 -7.49 9.77
C TYR A 116 3.96 -7.38 9.21
N GLY A 117 3.68 -8.06 8.11
CA GLY A 117 2.43 -7.96 7.36
C GLY A 117 1.35 -8.96 7.73
N ARG A 118 1.69 -9.99 8.51
CA ARG A 118 0.72 -10.98 8.95
C ARG A 118 -0.37 -10.30 9.77
N PRO A 119 -1.65 -10.52 9.45
CA PRO A 119 -2.69 -9.75 10.11
C PRO A 119 -2.76 -9.93 11.63
N HIS A 120 -2.45 -11.13 12.17
CA HIS A 120 -2.37 -11.35 13.61
C HIS A 120 -1.23 -10.56 14.27
N VAL A 121 -0.12 -10.33 13.56
CA VAL A 121 0.99 -9.49 14.05
C VAL A 121 0.52 -8.04 14.11
N ILE A 122 -0.14 -7.57 13.05
CA ILE A 122 -0.68 -6.20 12.98
C ILE A 122 -1.75 -5.98 14.06
N ALA A 123 -2.70 -6.90 14.19
CA ALA A 123 -3.75 -6.87 15.21
C ALA A 123 -3.14 -6.85 16.63
N ARG A 124 -2.16 -7.71 16.90
CA ARG A 124 -1.45 -7.72 18.19
C ARG A 124 -0.77 -6.38 18.46
N SER A 125 -0.06 -5.80 17.49
CA SER A 125 0.55 -4.48 17.65
C SER A 125 -0.48 -3.37 17.90
N PHE A 126 -1.66 -3.45 17.27
CA PHE A 126 -2.76 -2.53 17.58
C PHE A 126 -3.28 -2.74 19.01
N ILE A 127 -3.51 -3.98 19.43
CA ILE A 127 -3.94 -4.30 20.80
C ILE A 127 -2.90 -3.82 21.80
N GLU A 128 -1.62 -4.07 21.58
CA GLU A 128 -0.54 -3.61 22.46
C GLU A 128 -0.53 -2.09 22.57
N LYS A 129 -0.69 -1.37 21.45
CA LYS A 129 -0.82 0.10 21.45
C LYS A 129 -2.11 0.56 22.15
N LEU A 130 -3.21 -0.16 21.94
CA LEU A 130 -4.54 0.08 22.50
C LEU A 130 -4.71 -0.47 23.91
N VAL A 131 -3.78 -1.20 24.50
CA VAL A 131 -3.81 -1.67 25.90
C VAL A 131 -2.72 -0.99 26.72
N TYR A 132 -1.49 -0.94 26.20
CA TYR A 132 -0.31 -0.41 26.88
C TYR A 132 0.12 1.00 26.43
N GLY A 133 -0.63 1.61 25.50
CA GLY A 133 -0.43 3.02 25.16
C GLY A 133 -0.66 3.95 26.36
N ALA A 134 -0.31 5.24 26.20
CA ALA A 134 -0.36 6.23 27.28
C ALA A 134 -1.69 6.19 28.07
N GLN A 135 -1.59 6.24 29.40
CA GLN A 135 -2.75 6.32 30.27
C GLN A 135 -3.51 7.62 30.00
N ILE A 136 -4.77 7.49 29.58
CA ILE A 136 -5.65 8.62 29.35
C ILE A 136 -6.32 8.95 30.67
N LYS A 137 -6.05 10.15 31.19
CA LYS A 137 -6.74 10.64 32.40
C LYS A 137 -8.15 11.07 32.01
N ALA A 138 -9.09 11.02 32.95
CA ALA A 138 -10.49 11.40 32.72
C ALA A 138 -10.70 12.87 32.29
N SER A 139 -9.67 13.73 32.40
CA SER A 139 -9.66 15.13 31.94
C SER A 139 -8.90 15.33 30.63
N ASP A 140 -8.31 14.28 30.06
CA ASP A 140 -7.47 14.36 28.86
C ASP A 140 -8.30 14.13 27.60
N ILE A 141 -9.02 15.18 27.20
CA ILE A 141 -9.88 15.19 26.01
C ILE A 141 -9.06 14.93 24.74
N GLU A 142 -7.81 15.41 24.69
CA GLU A 142 -6.91 15.20 23.54
C GLU A 142 -6.43 13.75 23.46
N GLY A 143 -6.05 13.15 24.60
CA GLY A 143 -5.71 11.74 24.70
C GLY A 143 -6.87 10.81 24.29
N LEU A 144 -8.09 11.15 24.69
CA LEU A 144 -9.30 10.41 24.28
C LEU A 144 -9.55 10.52 22.77
N SER A 145 -9.41 11.72 22.20
CA SER A 145 -9.59 11.94 20.76
C SER A 145 -8.54 11.19 19.94
N LYS A 146 -7.28 11.19 20.40
CA LYS A 146 -6.19 10.41 19.80
C LYS A 146 -6.46 8.91 19.87
N LEU A 147 -7.01 8.40 20.98
CA LEU A 147 -7.37 7.00 21.11
C LEU A 147 -8.47 6.60 20.10
N ALA A 148 -9.53 7.40 19.99
CA ALA A 148 -10.60 7.16 19.02
C ALA A 148 -10.06 7.09 17.58
N LEU A 149 -9.14 8.01 17.24
CA LEU A 149 -8.46 7.99 15.94
C LEU A 149 -7.62 6.70 15.72
N GLU A 150 -6.91 6.24 16.74
CA GLU A 150 -6.14 4.99 16.66
C GLU A 150 -7.05 3.75 16.54
N MET A 151 -8.22 3.75 17.18
CA MET A 151 -9.23 2.71 17.00
C MET A 151 -9.78 2.68 15.57
N GLN A 152 -10.08 3.85 15.00
CA GLN A 152 -10.53 3.94 13.61
C GLN A 152 -9.44 3.46 12.62
N LYS A 153 -8.16 3.80 12.88
CA LYS A 153 -7.04 3.27 12.08
C LYS A 153 -6.94 1.75 12.17
N CYS A 154 -7.17 1.18 13.36
CA CYS A 154 -7.19 -0.27 13.57
C CYS A 154 -8.28 -0.91 12.71
N GLU A 155 -9.50 -0.39 12.79
CA GLU A 155 -10.65 -0.86 12.01
C GLU A 155 -10.35 -0.86 10.50
N ILE A 156 -9.92 0.28 9.94
CA ILE A 156 -9.60 0.39 8.50
C ILE A 156 -8.53 -0.61 8.09
N THR A 157 -7.48 -0.76 8.90
CA THR A 157 -6.34 -1.63 8.57
C THR A 157 -6.74 -3.11 8.63
N LEU A 158 -7.50 -3.53 9.63
CA LEU A 158 -7.91 -4.93 9.79
C LEU A 158 -8.97 -5.34 8.76
N SER A 159 -9.93 -4.46 8.46
CA SER A 159 -10.92 -4.69 7.40
C SER A 159 -10.26 -4.90 6.03
N GLN A 160 -9.20 -4.13 5.72
CA GLN A 160 -8.44 -4.29 4.49
C GLN A 160 -7.59 -5.57 4.42
N LEU A 161 -7.22 -6.14 5.57
CA LEU A 161 -6.45 -7.38 5.65
C LEU A 161 -7.33 -8.64 5.60
N GLY A 162 -8.65 -8.50 5.42
CA GLY A 162 -9.60 -9.60 5.42
C GLY A 162 -9.85 -10.19 6.82
N PHE A 163 -9.47 -9.46 7.88
CA PHE A 163 -9.70 -9.84 9.27
C PHE A 163 -11.13 -9.52 9.72
N ASN A 164 -12.13 -9.97 8.96
CA ASN A 164 -13.53 -9.77 9.28
C ASN A 164 -14.07 -10.81 10.29
N SER A 165 -13.34 -11.89 10.56
CA SER A 165 -13.82 -13.00 11.41
C SER A 165 -13.20 -13.09 12.80
N ASP A 166 -12.13 -12.33 13.10
CA ASP A 166 -11.41 -12.40 14.39
C ASP A 166 -11.54 -11.12 15.25
N ILE A 167 -12.08 -10.03 14.69
CA ILE A 167 -12.42 -8.81 15.45
C ILE A 167 -13.58 -9.08 16.43
N ASP A 168 -14.43 -10.05 16.12
CA ASP A 168 -15.48 -10.57 17.00
C ASP A 168 -14.94 -11.52 18.09
N ASN A 169 -13.61 -11.60 18.29
CA ASN A 169 -13.12 -12.27 19.47
C ASN A 169 -13.45 -11.43 20.71
N SER A 170 -14.46 -11.89 21.44
CA SER A 170 -14.93 -11.40 22.75
C SER A 170 -13.81 -10.90 23.66
N GLU A 171 -12.63 -11.52 23.63
CA GLU A 171 -11.45 -11.14 24.40
C GLU A 171 -10.83 -9.78 24.02
N ASN A 172 -10.82 -9.40 22.74
CA ASN A 172 -10.27 -8.12 22.27
C ASN A 172 -11.20 -6.96 22.65
N LEU A 173 -12.51 -7.14 22.43
CA LEU A 173 -13.54 -6.22 22.92
C LEU A 173 -13.49 -6.10 24.44
N ARG A 174 -13.31 -7.21 25.17
CA ARG A 174 -13.19 -7.21 26.64
C ARG A 174 -11.96 -6.46 27.13
N CYS A 175 -10.82 -6.53 26.44
CA CYS A 175 -9.61 -5.78 26.80
C CYS A 175 -9.75 -4.27 26.53
N ILE A 176 -10.37 -3.88 25.41
CA ILE A 176 -10.69 -2.47 25.10
C ILE A 176 -11.69 -1.92 26.13
N VAL A 177 -12.75 -2.70 26.45
CA VAL A 177 -13.74 -2.36 27.47
C VAL A 177 -13.12 -2.27 28.86
N LYS A 178 -12.14 -3.11 29.22
CA LYS A 178 -11.38 -3.01 30.48
C LYS A 178 -10.54 -1.74 30.55
N ARG A 179 -9.89 -1.33 29.45
CA ARG A 179 -9.11 -0.08 29.43
C ARG A 179 -10.02 1.16 29.56
N LEU A 180 -11.21 1.12 28.97
CA LEU A 180 -12.23 2.15 29.14
C LEU A 180 -12.83 2.11 30.56
N SER A 181 -13.23 0.93 31.05
CA SER A 181 -13.87 0.75 32.37
C SER A 181 -12.95 1.13 33.53
N ASN A 182 -11.65 0.83 33.46
CA ASN A 182 -10.69 1.26 34.48
C ASN A 182 -10.56 2.79 34.60
N ALA A 183 -10.89 3.53 33.53
CA ALA A 183 -10.96 5.00 33.57
C ALA A 183 -12.25 5.51 34.24
N TYR A 184 -13.35 4.75 34.18
CA TYR A 184 -14.61 5.05 34.86
C TYR A 184 -14.59 4.60 36.34
N GLU A 185 -13.99 3.45 36.66
CA GLU A 185 -13.88 2.93 38.04
C GLU A 185 -13.00 3.82 38.92
N ASN A 186 -11.90 4.37 38.37
CA ASN A 186 -11.08 5.37 39.07
C ASN A 186 -11.81 6.71 39.32
N LYS A 187 -12.90 6.97 38.59
CA LYS A 187 -13.75 8.16 38.81
C LYS A 187 -14.80 7.87 39.88
N MET A 188 -15.42 6.69 39.89
CA MET A 188 -16.41 6.29 40.90
C MET A 188 -15.80 6.02 42.29
N GLY A 189 -14.57 5.49 42.37
CA GLY A 189 -13.86 5.31 43.64
C GLY A 189 -13.50 6.62 44.36
N ARG A 190 -13.36 7.73 43.62
CA ARG A 190 -13.11 9.06 44.21
C ARG A 190 -14.38 9.77 44.67
N TYR A 191 -15.55 9.44 44.12
CA TYR A 191 -16.84 9.97 44.59
C TYR A 191 -17.43 9.18 45.76
N CYS A 192 -17.11 7.88 45.89
CA CYS A 192 -17.55 7.08 47.05
C CYS A 192 -16.66 7.22 48.29
N SER A 193 -15.55 7.98 48.23
CA SER A 193 -14.68 8.27 49.38
C SER A 193 -15.03 9.59 50.11
N PHE A 194 -16.11 10.26 49.69
CA PHE A 194 -16.69 11.43 50.35
C PHE A 194 -18.20 11.20 50.53
N ASN A 195 -18.56 10.29 51.44
CA ASN A 195 -19.82 10.33 52.17
C ASN A 195 -19.66 9.56 53.48
#